data_AF-A0A3S2VJY5-F1
#
_entry.id   AF-A0A3S2VJY5-F1
#
_cell.length_a   1.000
_cell.length_b   1.000
_cell.length_c   1.000
_cell.angle_alpha   90.00
_cell.angle_beta   90.00
_cell.angle_gamma   90.00
#
_symmetry.space_group_name_H-M   'P 1'
#
loop_
_entity.id
_entity.type
_entity.pdbx_description
1 polymer ?
#
loop_
_entity_poly.entity_id
_entity_poly.type
_entity_poly.pdbx_seq_one_letter_code
_entity_poly.pdbx_strand_id
1 'polypeptide(L)'
;MVETTNSPGWNAAYRDRAPDGPDSVEAPTDLNDEKARFSAEIAALAAAVLGGDLMRRMKADYADPDLSRSAAILNELIVSIGDNLSDFNDAMAALAHGDLHRGMRDKHRGAFGQLQKNFNLALATVRTVLGEQGSGRFTEKATKFRRMLAGVRSKSVAFEIRVSDEESRPIPSPPHDLWLKLADALDGFSA
;
A
#
# COMPACT_ATOMS: atom_id res chain seq x y z
N MET A 1 -24.54 85.30 29.83
CA MET A 1 -25.57 84.26 29.60
C MET A 1 -25.08 83.42 28.43
N VAL A 2 -25.11 82.10 28.59
CA VAL A 2 -24.29 81.08 27.92
C VAL A 2 -24.81 80.71 26.52
N GLU A 3 -23.92 80.09 25.72
CA GLU A 3 -24.07 79.12 24.61
C GLU A 3 -23.36 79.60 23.33
N THR A 4 -22.09 79.22 23.06
CA THR A 4 -21.53 77.94 22.58
C THR A 4 -22.26 77.30 21.40
N THR A 5 -21.75 77.51 20.18
CA THR A 5 -21.30 76.43 19.27
C THR A 5 -20.89 77.04 17.93
N ASN A 6 -19.60 76.92 17.61
CA ASN A 6 -19.03 77.35 16.35
C ASN A 6 -18.54 76.10 15.62
N SER A 7 -19.26 75.69 14.57
CA SER A 7 -18.78 74.89 13.42
C SER A 7 -19.94 74.70 12.44
N PRO A 8 -19.71 74.94 11.15
CA PRO A 8 -19.44 73.81 10.25
C PRO A 8 -18.14 74.00 9.46
N GLY A 9 -17.35 72.91 9.41
CA GLY A 9 -16.10 72.80 8.67
C GLY A 9 -16.29 72.79 7.15
N TRP A 10 -15.24 73.24 6.47
CA TRP A 10 -15.16 73.46 5.04
C TRP A 10 -15.10 72.15 4.26
N ASN A 11 -16.05 71.97 3.34
CA ASN A 11 -15.93 71.05 2.21
C ASN A 11 -15.28 71.81 1.04
N ALA A 12 -14.02 71.51 0.69
CA ALA A 12 -13.48 71.67 -0.67
C ALA A 12 -12.00 71.23 -0.75
N ALA A 13 -11.76 69.94 -0.98
CA ALA A 13 -10.57 69.44 -1.70
C ALA A 13 -10.67 67.93 -1.97
N TYR A 14 -11.65 67.50 -2.77
CA TYR A 14 -11.54 66.22 -3.50
C TYR A 14 -10.80 66.54 -4.81
N ARG A 15 -9.48 66.43 -4.79
CA ARG A 15 -8.66 66.40 -6.01
C ARG A 15 -7.60 65.33 -5.85
N ASP A 16 -7.94 64.16 -6.38
CA ASP A 16 -7.05 63.31 -7.16
C ASP A 16 -5.70 62.97 -6.51
N ARG A 17 -5.69 61.89 -5.72
CA ARG A 17 -4.48 61.11 -5.46
C ARG A 17 -4.84 59.65 -5.19
N ALA A 18 -4.78 58.86 -6.26
CA ALA A 18 -4.22 57.51 -6.22
C ALA A 18 -2.94 57.55 -7.08
N PRO A 19 -2.00 56.59 -6.98
CA PRO A 19 -2.02 55.37 -6.16
C PRO A 19 -0.80 55.28 -5.23
N ASP A 20 -0.85 54.45 -4.19
CA ASP A 20 0.25 53.52 -3.86
C ASP A 20 -0.06 52.79 -2.55
N GLY A 21 0.02 51.47 -2.64
CA GLY A 21 -0.14 50.54 -1.52
C GLY A 21 -1.44 49.73 -1.63
N PRO A 22 -1.44 48.56 -2.29
CA PRO A 22 -2.25 47.50 -1.73
C PRO A 22 -1.74 47.30 -0.31
N ASP A 23 -2.56 47.58 0.69
CA ASP A 23 -2.43 46.90 1.97
C ASP A 23 -2.44 45.40 1.63
N SER A 24 -1.25 44.82 1.50
CA SER A 24 -1.02 43.41 1.30
C SER A 24 -1.41 42.69 2.60
N VAL A 25 -2.71 42.56 2.81
CA VAL A 25 -3.27 41.48 3.64
C VAL A 25 -3.24 40.21 2.80
N GLU A 26 -2.04 39.72 2.47
CA GLU A 26 -1.80 38.45 1.76
C GLU A 26 -1.89 37.23 2.70
N ALA A 27 -2.62 37.30 3.83
CA ALA A 27 -2.59 36.29 4.88
C ALA A 27 -3.82 35.38 5.12
N PRO A 28 -4.85 35.22 4.24
CA PRO A 28 -5.86 34.16 4.46
C PRO A 28 -5.80 32.96 3.49
N THR A 29 -5.06 33.02 2.39
CA THR A 29 -5.08 31.97 1.34
C THR A 29 -4.15 30.82 1.67
N ASP A 30 -2.91 31.10 2.05
CA ASP A 30 -1.87 30.09 2.30
C ASP A 30 -2.26 29.09 3.40
N LEU A 31 -2.75 29.58 4.55
CA LEU A 31 -3.19 28.72 5.65
C LEU A 31 -4.39 27.83 5.28
N ASN A 32 -5.33 28.34 4.49
CA ASN A 32 -6.48 27.55 4.06
C ASN A 32 -6.07 26.49 3.03
N ASP A 33 -5.13 26.83 2.15
CA ASP A 33 -4.55 25.90 1.18
C ASP A 33 -3.74 24.79 1.87
N GLU A 34 -2.98 25.11 2.92
CA GLU A 34 -2.28 24.13 3.76
C GLU A 34 -3.24 23.19 4.48
N LYS A 35 -4.33 23.72 5.07
CA LYS A 35 -5.36 22.90 5.72
C LYS A 35 -6.07 21.97 4.73
N ALA A 36 -6.34 22.45 3.52
CA ALA A 36 -6.92 21.64 2.46
C ALA A 36 -5.96 20.52 2.03
N ARG A 37 -4.67 20.85 1.84
CA ARG A 37 -3.62 19.87 1.53
C ARG A 37 -3.48 18.83 2.63
N PHE A 38 -3.42 19.24 3.89
CA PHE A 38 -3.35 18.34 5.05
C PHE A 38 -4.52 17.36 5.08
N SER A 39 -5.74 17.88 4.89
CA SER A 39 -6.95 17.05 4.86
C SER A 39 -6.92 16.03 3.73
N ALA A 40 -6.45 16.42 2.55
CA ALA A 40 -6.29 15.52 1.40
C ALA A 40 -5.22 14.45 1.64
N GLU A 41 -4.07 14.81 2.23
CA GLU A 41 -3.01 13.86 2.58
C GLU A 41 -3.50 12.85 3.64
N ILE A 42 -4.26 13.27 4.65
CA ILE A 42 -4.87 12.35 5.62
C ILE A 42 -5.84 11.39 4.94
N ALA A 43 -6.72 11.88 4.06
CA ALA A 43 -7.67 11.01 3.36
C ALA A 43 -6.95 9.95 2.51
N ALA A 44 -5.88 10.34 1.81
CA ALA A 44 -5.05 9.43 1.03
C ALA A 44 -4.28 8.42 1.90
N LEU A 45 -3.80 8.87 3.07
CA LEU A 45 -3.14 8.02 4.06
C LEU A 45 -4.11 7.01 4.65
N ALA A 46 -5.31 7.44 5.04
CA ALA A 46 -6.35 6.58 5.59
C ALA A 46 -6.76 5.51 4.56
N ALA A 47 -6.98 5.89 3.29
CA ALA A 47 -7.27 4.94 2.23
C ALA A 47 -6.17 3.89 2.05
N ALA A 48 -4.90 4.30 2.14
CA ALA A 48 -3.77 3.38 2.08
C ALA A 48 -3.71 2.42 3.27
N VAL A 49 -3.84 2.94 4.49
CA VAL A 49 -3.83 2.14 5.72
C VAL A 49 -4.99 1.14 5.74
N LEU A 50 -6.19 1.54 5.31
CA LEU A 50 -7.34 0.65 5.13
C LEU A 50 -7.08 -0.43 4.07
N GLY A 51 -6.28 -0.11 3.05
CA GLY A 51 -5.79 -1.06 2.05
C GLY A 51 -4.61 -1.94 2.51
N GLY A 52 -4.14 -1.78 3.76
CA GLY A 52 -3.02 -2.53 4.32
C GLY A 52 -1.63 -1.96 4.00
N ASP A 53 -1.55 -0.83 3.31
CA ASP A 53 -0.28 -0.13 3.06
C ASP A 53 0.08 0.75 4.26
N LEU A 54 0.90 0.20 5.15
CA LEU A 54 1.47 0.89 6.32
C LEU A 54 2.84 1.53 6.03
N MET A 55 3.27 1.62 4.77
CA MET A 55 4.55 2.23 4.37
C MET A 55 4.41 3.68 3.91
N ARG A 56 3.19 4.11 3.55
CA ARG A 56 2.89 5.50 3.20
C ARG A 56 3.02 6.46 4.37
N ARG A 57 3.48 7.67 4.09
CA ARG A 57 3.71 8.75 5.07
C ARG A 57 3.20 10.08 4.53
N MET A 58 2.78 10.96 5.44
CA MET A 58 2.53 12.37 5.17
C MET A 58 3.86 13.13 5.09
N LYS A 59 3.92 14.21 4.32
CA LYS A 59 5.17 14.97 4.10
C LYS A 59 5.59 15.83 5.30
N ALA A 60 4.65 16.18 6.18
CA ALA A 60 4.87 16.95 7.43
C ALA A 60 5.63 18.29 7.25
N ASP A 61 5.62 18.85 6.05
CA ASP A 61 6.36 20.06 5.62
C ASP A 61 5.49 21.32 5.59
N TYR A 62 4.50 21.40 6.48
CA TYR A 62 3.56 22.52 6.59
C TYR A 62 4.22 23.73 7.29
N ALA A 63 3.91 24.94 6.85
CA ALA A 63 4.31 26.17 7.51
C ALA A 63 3.63 26.33 8.86
N ASP A 64 2.37 25.86 8.99
CA ASP A 64 1.71 25.73 10.28
C ASP A 64 2.36 24.61 11.14
N PRO A 65 2.97 24.96 12.29
CA PRO A 65 3.66 24.00 13.14
C PRO A 65 2.72 22.96 13.77
N ASP A 66 1.43 23.28 13.96
CA ASP A 66 0.45 22.34 14.51
C ASP A 66 0.04 21.30 13.45
N LEU A 67 -0.06 21.69 12.18
CA LEU A 67 -0.27 20.75 11.06
C LEU A 67 0.94 19.83 10.87
N SER A 68 2.16 20.38 10.89
CA SER A 68 3.40 19.60 10.81
C SER A 68 3.51 18.60 11.96
N ARG A 69 3.25 19.04 13.20
CA ARG A 69 3.23 18.15 14.37
C ARG A 69 2.19 17.05 14.23
N SER A 70 0.98 17.38 13.78
CA SER A 70 -0.10 16.41 13.60
C SER A 70 0.27 15.34 12.56
N ALA A 71 0.86 15.75 11.43
CA ALA A 71 1.35 14.83 10.41
C ALA A 71 2.47 13.92 10.94
N ALA A 72 3.38 14.45 11.78
CA ALA A 72 4.42 13.65 12.42
C ALA A 72 3.84 12.60 13.38
N ILE A 73 2.89 12.97 14.24
CA ILE A 73 2.22 12.04 15.16
C ILE A 73 1.48 10.94 14.40
N LEU A 74 0.79 11.27 13.31
CA LEU A 74 0.11 10.28 12.47
C LEU A 74 1.09 9.31 11.82
N ASN A 75 2.23 9.81 11.32
CA ASN A 75 3.29 8.97 10.78
C ASN A 75 3.85 8.02 11.85
N GLU A 76 4.12 8.49 13.05
CA GLU A 76 4.60 7.67 14.18
C GLU A 76 3.59 6.58 14.57
N LEU A 77 2.30 6.91 14.59
CA LEU A 77 1.24 5.94 14.87
C LEU A 77 1.25 4.79 13.84
N ILE A 78 1.36 5.12 12.55
CA ILE A 78 1.39 4.11 11.47
C ILE A 78 2.65 3.27 11.53
N VAL A 79 3.81 3.88 11.79
CA VAL A 79 5.08 3.15 11.99
C VAL A 79 4.94 2.15 13.12
N SER A 80 4.41 2.59 14.27
CA SER A 80 4.21 1.72 15.42
C SER A 80 3.29 0.53 15.09
N ILE A 81 2.16 0.77 14.41
CA ILE A 81 1.27 -0.32 13.97
C ILE A 81 1.99 -1.28 13.01
N GLY A 82 2.72 -0.74 12.03
CA GLY A 82 3.49 -1.51 11.05
C GLY A 82 4.54 -2.40 11.70
N ASP A 83 5.33 -1.86 12.63
CA ASP A 83 6.38 -2.59 13.34
C ASP A 83 5.79 -3.74 14.16
N ASN A 84 4.72 -3.48 14.92
CA ASN A 84 4.04 -4.51 15.71
C ASN A 84 3.45 -5.62 14.83
N LEU A 85 2.87 -5.27 13.68
CA LEU A 85 2.34 -6.25 12.72
C LEU A 85 3.47 -7.05 12.04
N SER A 86 4.59 -6.40 11.74
CA SER A 86 5.77 -7.06 11.18
C SER A 86 6.34 -8.11 12.13
N ASP A 87 6.46 -7.80 13.43
CA ASP A 87 6.92 -8.76 14.43
C ASP A 87 6.00 -10.00 14.52
N PHE A 88 4.69 -9.80 14.41
CA PHE A 88 3.72 -10.90 14.38
C PHE A 88 3.87 -11.73 13.10
N ASN A 89 4.00 -11.09 11.94
CA ASN A 89 4.20 -11.77 10.66
C ASN A 89 5.50 -12.59 10.65
N ASP A 90 6.58 -12.07 11.24
CA ASP A 90 7.85 -12.79 11.37
C ASP A 90 7.71 -14.04 12.23
N ALA A 91 6.99 -13.95 13.35
CA ALA A 91 6.74 -15.08 14.23
C ALA A 91 5.83 -16.13 13.56
N MET A 92 4.79 -15.68 12.85
CA MET A 92 3.90 -16.55 12.08
C MET A 92 4.65 -17.22 10.91
N ALA A 93 5.54 -16.50 10.23
CA ALA A 93 6.39 -17.07 9.18
C ALA A 93 7.33 -18.14 9.74
N ALA A 94 7.92 -17.93 10.92
CA ALA A 94 8.74 -18.93 11.59
C ALA A 94 7.94 -20.20 11.91
N LEU A 95 6.74 -20.05 12.48
CA LEU A 95 5.82 -21.15 12.73
C LEU A 95 5.44 -21.89 11.43
N ALA A 96 5.15 -21.17 10.35
CA ALA A 96 4.87 -21.76 9.03
C ALA A 96 6.10 -22.50 8.44
N HIS A 97 7.31 -22.08 8.80
CA HIS A 97 8.56 -22.78 8.50
C HIS A 97 8.85 -23.98 9.41
N GLY A 98 7.95 -24.26 10.35
CA GLY A 98 8.08 -25.40 11.25
C GLY A 98 8.86 -25.09 12.52
N ASP A 99 9.21 -23.82 12.77
CA ASP A 99 9.91 -23.39 13.98
C ASP A 99 8.90 -23.12 15.11
N LEU A 100 8.78 -24.09 16.03
CA LEU A 100 7.92 -24.00 17.21
C LEU A 100 8.62 -23.37 18.43
N HIS A 101 9.86 -22.90 18.27
CA HIS A 101 10.66 -22.29 19.32
C HIS A 101 10.72 -20.77 19.18
N ARG A 102 10.54 -20.24 17.97
CA ARG A 102 10.50 -18.80 17.71
C ARG A 102 9.11 -18.20 17.97
N GLY A 103 8.89 -17.79 19.22
CA GLY A 103 7.74 -16.98 19.62
C GLY A 103 7.96 -15.47 19.42
N MET A 104 6.94 -14.68 19.78
CA MET A 104 7.04 -13.22 19.82
C MET A 104 7.79 -12.77 21.08
N ARG A 105 8.65 -11.74 20.93
CA ARG A 105 9.47 -11.18 22.04
C ARG A 105 8.61 -10.37 23.01
N ASP A 106 8.99 -10.37 24.29
CA ASP A 106 8.24 -9.67 25.35
C ASP A 106 8.48 -8.16 25.41
N LYS A 107 8.08 -7.47 24.32
CA LYS A 107 8.20 -6.02 24.17
C LYS A 107 6.86 -5.33 23.93
N HIS A 108 5.80 -6.07 23.61
CA HIS A 108 4.52 -5.49 23.22
C HIS A 108 3.68 -5.12 24.45
N ARG A 109 2.80 -4.13 24.28
CA ARG A 109 1.90 -3.61 25.33
C ARG A 109 0.48 -3.48 24.78
N GLY A 110 -0.50 -3.32 25.66
CA GLY A 110 -1.92 -3.19 25.29
C GLY A 110 -2.41 -4.36 24.44
N ALA A 111 -3.17 -4.06 23.37
CA ALA A 111 -3.74 -5.05 22.46
C ALA A 111 -2.67 -5.96 21.81
N PHE A 112 -1.54 -5.40 21.37
CA PHE A 112 -0.43 -6.18 20.82
C PHE A 112 0.23 -7.08 21.87
N GLY A 113 0.30 -6.63 23.13
CA GLY A 113 0.75 -7.47 24.24
C GLY A 113 -0.18 -8.68 24.49
N GLN A 114 -1.49 -8.51 24.35
CA GLN A 114 -2.43 -9.63 24.45
C GLN A 114 -2.28 -10.59 23.25
N LEU A 115 -2.09 -10.06 22.04
CA LEU A 115 -1.82 -10.86 20.85
C LEU A 115 -0.54 -11.70 21.02
N GLN A 116 0.54 -11.09 21.52
CA GLN A 116 1.81 -11.74 21.85
C GLN A 116 1.61 -12.91 22.83
N LYS A 117 0.88 -12.67 23.93
CA LYS A 117 0.59 -13.70 24.94
C LYS A 117 -0.20 -14.88 24.33
N ASN A 118 -1.25 -14.59 23.58
CA ASN A 118 -2.09 -15.61 22.96
C ASN A 118 -1.30 -16.44 21.94
N PHE A 119 -0.48 -15.79 21.11
CA PHE A 119 0.37 -16.47 20.13
C PHE A 119 1.40 -17.39 20.80
N ASN A 120 2.12 -16.87 21.82
CA ASN A 120 3.11 -17.67 22.55
C ASN A 120 2.46 -18.83 23.30
N LEU A 121 1.25 -18.66 23.84
CA LEU A 121 0.48 -19.74 24.48
C LEU A 121 0.09 -20.82 23.46
N ALA A 122 -0.36 -20.43 22.26
CA ALA A 122 -0.70 -21.37 21.20
C ALA A 122 0.53 -22.19 20.78
N LEU A 123 1.68 -21.54 20.58
CA LEU A 123 2.97 -22.21 20.32
C LEU A 123 3.35 -23.22 21.40
N ALA A 124 3.27 -22.82 22.67
CA ALA A 124 3.57 -23.69 23.80
C ALA A 124 2.61 -24.89 23.86
N THR A 125 1.33 -24.67 23.57
CA THR A 125 0.31 -25.72 23.50
C THR A 125 0.61 -26.73 22.40
N VAL A 126 0.89 -26.25 21.18
CA VAL A 126 1.27 -27.10 20.04
C VAL A 126 2.52 -27.92 20.36
N ARG A 127 3.56 -27.30 20.93
CA ARG A 127 4.78 -28.00 21.34
C ARG A 127 4.51 -29.07 22.40
N THR A 128 3.64 -28.77 23.37
CA THR A 128 3.26 -29.72 24.43
C THR A 128 2.52 -30.92 23.86
N VAL A 129 1.55 -30.68 22.97
CA VAL A 129 0.75 -31.76 22.34
C VAL A 129 1.61 -32.63 21.42
N LEU A 130 2.54 -32.04 20.67
CA LEU A 130 3.43 -32.79 19.77
C LEU A 130 4.56 -33.50 20.51
N GLY A 131 4.96 -33.01 21.69
CA GLY A 131 6.19 -33.41 22.36
C GLY A 131 7.44 -33.11 21.52
N GLU A 132 8.60 -33.53 22.02
CA GLU A 132 9.89 -33.29 21.35
C GLU A 132 9.96 -33.98 19.98
N GLN A 133 9.55 -35.25 19.91
CA GLN A 133 9.59 -36.03 18.67
C GLN A 133 8.61 -35.50 17.62
N GLY A 134 7.39 -35.11 18.02
CA GLY A 134 6.41 -34.55 17.10
C GLY A 134 6.81 -33.17 16.59
N SER A 135 7.46 -32.35 17.42
CA SER A 135 7.99 -31.04 17.02
C SER A 135 9.04 -31.19 15.91
N GLY A 136 9.98 -32.13 16.03
CA GLY A 136 10.96 -32.41 14.97
C GLY A 136 10.32 -32.87 13.66
N ARG A 137 9.33 -33.77 13.73
CA ARG A 137 8.57 -34.25 12.55
C ARG A 137 7.75 -33.13 11.89
N PHE A 138 7.26 -32.18 12.67
CA PHE A 138 6.56 -31.00 12.16
C PHE A 138 7.50 -30.13 11.33
N THR A 139 8.70 -29.83 11.84
CA THR A 139 9.73 -29.07 11.10
C THR A 139 10.15 -29.76 9.79
N GLU A 140 10.33 -31.08 9.82
CA GLU A 140 10.66 -31.86 8.63
C GLU A 140 9.55 -31.76 7.56
N LYS A 141 8.29 -31.95 7.97
CA LYS A 141 7.13 -31.85 7.07
C LYS A 141 6.98 -30.45 6.49
N ALA A 142 7.12 -29.40 7.30
CA ALA A 142 7.08 -28.01 6.84
C ALA A 142 8.17 -27.72 5.80
N THR A 143 9.39 -28.21 6.04
CA THR A 143 10.51 -28.09 5.10
C THR A 143 10.24 -28.81 3.78
N LYS A 144 9.75 -30.05 3.83
CA LYS A 144 9.39 -30.84 2.64
C LYS A 144 8.29 -30.16 1.85
N PHE A 145 7.25 -29.66 2.51
CA PHE A 145 6.14 -28.96 1.88
C PHE A 145 6.61 -27.70 1.16
N ARG A 146 7.45 -26.88 1.80
CA ARG A 146 8.06 -25.69 1.17
C ARG A 146 8.87 -26.04 -0.07
N ARG A 147 9.69 -27.10 -0.02
CA ARG A 147 10.45 -27.58 -1.19
C ARG A 147 9.52 -27.97 -2.35
N MET A 148 8.39 -28.60 -2.03
CA MET A 148 7.37 -28.94 -3.03
C MET A 148 6.75 -27.68 -3.66
N LEU A 149 6.37 -26.68 -2.85
CA LEU A 149 5.84 -25.40 -3.35
C LEU A 149 6.83 -24.65 -4.25
N ALA A 150 8.12 -24.63 -3.88
CA ALA A 150 9.17 -24.03 -4.70
C ALA A 150 9.31 -24.74 -6.06
N GLY A 151 9.20 -26.07 -6.08
CA GLY A 151 9.21 -26.86 -7.32
C GLY A 151 7.99 -26.60 -8.22
N VAL A 152 6.81 -26.39 -7.65
CA VAL A 152 5.59 -26.03 -8.42
C VAL A 152 5.73 -24.66 -9.09
N ARG A 153 6.26 -23.66 -8.37
CA ARG A 153 6.50 -22.32 -8.94
C ARG A 153 7.54 -22.35 -10.06
N SER A 154 8.60 -23.16 -9.92
CA SER A 154 9.62 -23.34 -10.96
C SER A 154 9.06 -23.97 -12.24
N LYS A 155 8.16 -24.95 -12.13
CA LYS A 155 7.48 -25.56 -13.29
C LYS A 155 6.57 -24.58 -14.05
N SER A 156 6.05 -23.54 -13.39
CA SER A 156 5.21 -22.52 -14.04
C SER A 156 6.01 -21.51 -14.87
N VAL A 157 7.32 -21.35 -14.63
CA VAL A 157 8.20 -20.46 -15.42
C VAL A 157 8.90 -21.24 -16.55
N ALA A 158 8.98 -22.57 -16.44
CA ALA A 158 9.58 -23.44 -17.46
C ALA A 158 8.68 -23.71 -18.69
N PHE A 159 7.45 -23.18 -18.73
CA PHE A 159 6.66 -23.13 -19.95
C PHE A 159 7.02 -21.85 -20.73
N GLU A 160 8.30 -21.70 -21.08
CA GLU A 160 8.62 -20.83 -22.20
C GLU A 160 7.98 -21.46 -23.44
N ILE A 161 6.93 -20.82 -23.94
CA ILE A 161 6.48 -21.01 -25.31
C ILE A 161 7.69 -20.64 -26.16
N ARG A 162 8.43 -21.65 -26.62
CA ARG A 162 9.42 -21.49 -27.66
C ARG A 162 8.66 -21.10 -28.90
N VAL A 163 8.59 -19.80 -29.19
CA VAL A 163 8.36 -19.35 -30.56
C VAL A 163 9.61 -19.77 -31.30
N SER A 164 9.50 -20.88 -32.04
CA SER A 164 10.57 -21.35 -32.91
C SER A 164 10.93 -20.25 -33.88
N ASP A 165 12.17 -19.76 -33.82
CA ASP A 165 12.78 -18.95 -34.87
C ASP A 165 12.70 -19.73 -36.21
N GLU A 166 11.99 -19.11 -37.14
CA GLU A 166 12.39 -18.91 -38.54
C GLU A 166 12.99 -20.07 -39.35
N GLU A 167 12.45 -21.30 -39.22
CA GLU A 167 12.42 -22.27 -40.33
C GLU A 167 11.20 -23.23 -40.27
N SER A 168 10.13 -22.82 -39.58
CA SER A 168 8.87 -23.59 -39.58
C SER A 168 8.11 -23.38 -40.89
N ARG A 169 8.28 -24.30 -41.84
CA ARG A 169 7.28 -24.47 -42.91
C ARG A 169 5.93 -24.76 -42.24
N PRO A 170 4.82 -24.15 -42.70
CA PRO A 170 3.51 -24.39 -42.10
C PRO A 170 3.23 -25.90 -42.12
N ILE A 171 2.97 -26.48 -40.93
CA ILE A 171 2.51 -27.85 -40.83
C ILE A 171 1.10 -27.87 -41.45
N PRO A 172 0.87 -28.59 -42.55
CA PRO A 172 -0.46 -28.67 -43.14
C PRO A 172 -1.39 -29.30 -42.11
N SER A 173 -2.45 -28.58 -41.74
CA SER A 173 -3.49 -29.14 -40.91
C SER A 173 -4.27 -30.15 -41.77
N PRO A 174 -4.54 -31.37 -41.29
CA PRO A 174 -5.30 -32.39 -42.03
C PRO A 174 -6.62 -31.89 -42.66
N PRO A 175 -7.36 -30.93 -42.05
CA PRO A 175 -8.54 -30.35 -42.70
C PRO A 175 -8.22 -29.54 -43.96
N HIS A 176 -7.09 -28.84 -44.02
CA HIS A 176 -6.71 -28.01 -45.17
C HIS A 176 -6.36 -28.85 -46.40
N ASP A 177 -5.70 -29.99 -46.21
CA ASP A 177 -5.40 -30.96 -47.27
C ASP A 177 -6.66 -31.62 -47.85
N LEU A 178 -7.69 -31.81 -47.01
CA LEU A 178 -9.00 -32.30 -47.46
C LEU A 178 -9.72 -31.27 -48.33
N TRP A 179 -9.66 -29.98 -47.98
CA TRP A 179 -10.25 -28.92 -48.78
C TRP A 179 -9.60 -28.78 -50.16
N LEU A 180 -8.26 -28.87 -50.23
CA LEU A 180 -7.54 -28.80 -51.51
C LEU A 180 -7.85 -30.01 -52.41
N LYS A 181 -7.89 -31.23 -51.85
CA LYS A 181 -8.24 -32.44 -52.60
C LYS A 181 -9.70 -32.45 -53.06
N LEU A 182 -10.60 -31.86 -52.27
CA LEU A 182 -12.01 -31.74 -52.65
C LEU A 182 -12.20 -30.73 -53.78
N ALA A 183 -11.50 -29.60 -53.75
CA ALA A 183 -11.54 -28.60 -54.82
C ALA A 183 -11.04 -29.16 -56.15
N ASP A 184 -9.90 -29.86 -56.15
CA ASP A 184 -9.32 -30.49 -57.35
C ASP A 184 -10.23 -31.60 -57.93
N ALA A 185 -10.91 -32.36 -57.05
CA ALA A 185 -11.88 -33.36 -57.47
C ALA A 185 -13.16 -32.76 -58.08
N LEU A 186 -13.55 -31.55 -57.69
CA LEU A 186 -14.75 -30.87 -58.23
C LEU A 186 -14.48 -30.20 -59.58
N ASP A 187 -13.27 -29.67 -59.79
CA ASP A 187 -12.87 -29.09 -61.07
C ASP A 187 -12.70 -30.15 -62.18
N GLY A 188 -12.40 -31.40 -61.81
CA GLY A 188 -12.31 -32.54 -62.75
C GLY A 188 -13.64 -33.07 -63.31
N PHE A 189 -14.79 -32.59 -62.83
CA PHE A 189 -16.13 -33.06 -63.25
C PHE A 189 -16.83 -32.16 -64.29
N SER A 190 -16.19 -31.10 -64.79
CA SER A 190 -16.75 -30.17 -65.79
C SER A 190 -16.12 -30.29 -67.19
N ALA A 191 -16.00 -31.50 -67.72
CA ALA A 191 -15.70 -31.76 -69.14
C ALA A 191 -16.62 -32.85 -69.71
#